data_AF-A0A3N7DHV2-F1
#
_entry.id   AF-A0A3N7DHV2-F1
#
_cell.length_a   1.000
_cell.length_b   1.000
_cell.length_c   1.000
_cell.angle_alpha   90.00
_cell.angle_beta   90.00
_cell.angle_gamma   90.00
#
_symmetry.space_group_name_H-M   'P 1'
#
loop_
_entity.id
_entity.type
_entity.pdbx_description
1 polymer ?
#
loop_
_entity_poly.entity_id
_entity_poly.type
_entity_poly.pdbx_seq_one_letter_code
_entity_poly.pdbx_strand_id
1 'polypeptide(L)'
;MEVVKINGNNEPGDGYKYRGRGAMQLTGRANYQAFEDFYNAQNDDEIDIMSDPDQVASDPILAIESALWAFKSKVLDRMDVNNKTSVDAVTKKINGGKNGLSDRKSKFNSVKQNVDCD
;
A
#
# COMPACT_ATOMS: atom_id res chain seq x y z
N MET A 1 -22.58 -9.18 -15.60
CA MET A 1 -22.02 -8.33 -14.53
C MET A 1 -21.03 -7.39 -15.19
N GLU A 2 -21.24 -6.07 -15.06
CA GLU A 2 -20.28 -5.08 -15.55
C GLU A 2 -19.04 -5.11 -14.64
N VAL A 3 -17.85 -5.25 -15.21
CA VAL A 3 -16.61 -5.24 -14.44
C VAL A 3 -16.30 -3.79 -14.06
N VAL A 4 -16.40 -3.48 -12.77
CA VAL A 4 -16.01 -2.17 -12.25
C VAL A 4 -14.49 -2.02 -12.40
N LYS A 5 -14.07 -1.20 -13.36
CA LYS A 5 -12.65 -0.91 -13.68
C LYS A 5 -12.00 0.02 -12.65
N ILE A 6 -11.89 -0.44 -11.40
CA ILE A 6 -11.15 0.24 -10.33
C ILE A 6 -9.82 -0.50 -10.14
N ASN A 7 -8.71 0.25 -10.04
CA ASN A 7 -7.36 -0.27 -9.78
C ASN A 7 -6.91 -1.39 -10.75
N GLY A 8 -7.28 -1.28 -12.03
CA GLY A 8 -6.90 -2.26 -13.06
C GLY A 8 -7.63 -3.60 -13.01
N ASN A 9 -8.66 -3.74 -12.16
CA ASN A 9 -9.55 -4.90 -12.21
C ASN A 9 -10.28 -4.91 -13.55
N ASN A 10 -10.13 -6.00 -14.29
CA ASN A 10 -10.67 -6.16 -15.64
C ASN A 10 -11.37 -7.51 -15.85
N GLU A 11 -11.22 -8.45 -14.92
CA GLU A 11 -11.89 -9.75 -14.95
C GLU A 11 -12.94 -9.89 -13.83
N PRO A 12 -14.02 -10.66 -14.07
CA PRO A 12 -14.92 -11.10 -13.00
C PRO A 12 -14.14 -11.80 -11.89
N GLY A 13 -14.34 -11.36 -10.65
CA GLY A 13 -13.66 -11.94 -9.48
C GLY A 13 -12.38 -11.23 -9.05
N ASP A 14 -11.81 -10.33 -9.87
CA ASP A 14 -10.61 -9.56 -9.51
C ASP A 14 -10.78 -8.80 -8.19
N GLY A 15 -11.97 -8.24 -7.94
CA GLY A 15 -12.27 -7.51 -6.70
C GLY A 15 -12.09 -8.37 -5.44
N TYR A 16 -12.45 -9.66 -5.51
CA TYR A 16 -12.24 -10.59 -4.39
C TYR A 16 -10.82 -11.15 -4.39
N LYS A 17 -10.28 -11.52 -5.54
CA LYS A 17 -8.93 -12.09 -5.66
C LYS A 17 -7.86 -11.10 -5.16
N TYR A 18 -7.93 -9.85 -5.62
CA TYR A 18 -6.99 -8.76 -5.30
C TYR A 18 -7.55 -7.79 -4.26
N ARG A 19 -8.28 -8.31 -3.26
CA ARG A 19 -8.74 -7.54 -2.08
C ARG A 19 -7.57 -7.07 -1.20
N GLY A 20 -7.84 -6.13 -0.29
CA GLY A 20 -6.84 -5.55 0.61
C GLY A 20 -6.12 -6.59 1.47
N ARG A 21 -4.78 -6.61 1.43
CA ARG A 21 -3.91 -7.43 2.28
C ARG A 21 -2.68 -6.67 2.78
N GLY A 22 -2.00 -7.21 3.79
CA GLY A 22 -0.79 -6.61 4.37
C GLY A 22 -1.04 -5.32 5.16
N ALA A 23 0.06 -4.70 5.61
CA ALA A 23 0.02 -3.61 6.60
C ALA A 23 -0.61 -2.31 6.07
N MET A 24 -0.53 -2.05 4.76
CA MET A 24 -1.14 -0.87 4.10
C MET A 24 -2.24 -1.21 3.09
N GLN A 25 -2.82 -2.42 3.19
CA GLN A 25 -3.97 -2.83 2.38
C GLN A 25 -3.70 -2.75 0.87
N LEU A 26 -2.69 -3.49 0.38
CA LEU A 26 -2.44 -3.64 -1.05
C LEU A 26 -3.72 -4.15 -1.74
N THR A 27 -4.25 -3.37 -2.68
CA THR A 27 -5.61 -3.58 -3.23
C THR A 27 -5.67 -3.33 -4.72
N GLY A 28 -6.31 -4.24 -5.45
CA GLY A 28 -6.60 -4.15 -6.88
C GLY A 28 -5.47 -4.72 -7.75
N ARG A 29 -5.86 -5.35 -8.86
CA ARG A 29 -5.00 -6.13 -9.74
C ARG A 29 -3.72 -5.37 -10.15
N ALA A 30 -3.86 -4.12 -10.57
CA ALA A 30 -2.71 -3.34 -11.03
C ALA A 30 -1.68 -3.08 -9.93
N ASN A 31 -2.11 -2.95 -8.67
CA ASN A 31 -1.17 -2.74 -7.56
C ASN A 31 -0.48 -4.04 -7.16
N TYR A 32 -1.17 -5.19 -7.23
CA TYR A 32 -0.53 -6.48 -7.01
C TYR A 32 0.55 -6.74 -8.07
N GLN A 33 0.23 -6.54 -9.35
CA GLN A 33 1.20 -6.74 -10.43
C GLN A 33 2.40 -5.79 -10.27
N ALA A 34 2.15 -4.50 -10.04
CA ALA A 34 3.25 -3.54 -9.91
C ALA A 34 4.14 -3.77 -8.68
N PHE A 35 3.60 -4.38 -7.62
CA PHE A 35 4.41 -4.79 -6.48
C PHE A 35 5.23 -6.06 -6.77
N GLU A 36 4.63 -7.07 -7.41
CA GLU A 36 5.33 -8.28 -7.86
C GLU A 36 6.50 -7.92 -8.79
N ASP A 37 6.23 -7.10 -9.82
CA ASP A 37 7.25 -6.64 -10.78
C ASP A 37 8.41 -5.91 -10.06
N PHE A 38 8.08 -5.05 -9.09
CA PHE A 38 9.08 -4.35 -8.29
C PHE A 38 9.89 -5.32 -7.42
N TYR A 39 9.23 -6.28 -6.76
CA TYR A 39 9.89 -7.22 -5.86
C TYR A 39 10.84 -8.12 -6.64
N ASN A 40 10.37 -8.73 -7.72
CA ASN A 40 11.16 -9.66 -8.54
C ASN A 40 12.31 -8.95 -9.27
N ALA A 41 12.18 -7.65 -9.56
CA ALA A 41 13.29 -6.87 -10.14
C ALA A 41 14.42 -6.55 -9.14
N GLN A 42 14.17 -6.68 -7.83
CA GLN A 42 15.07 -6.25 -6.77
C GLN A 42 15.65 -7.40 -5.94
N ASN A 43 15.16 -8.62 -6.14
CA ASN A 43 15.51 -9.80 -5.37
C ASN A 43 15.84 -10.97 -6.31
N ASP A 44 16.74 -11.86 -5.88
CA ASP A 44 17.06 -13.09 -6.62
C ASP A 44 15.96 -14.15 -6.47
N ASP A 45 15.27 -14.17 -5.31
CA ASP A 45 14.13 -15.04 -5.06
C ASP A 45 12.84 -14.34 -5.53
N GLU A 46 12.18 -14.89 -6.54
CA GLU A 46 10.93 -14.34 -7.09
C GLU A 46 9.69 -14.78 -6.30
N ILE A 47 8.64 -13.96 -6.32
CA ILE A 47 7.29 -14.27 -5.81
C ILE A 47 6.28 -14.34 -6.97
N ASP A 48 5.18 -15.08 -6.73
CA ASP A 48 4.00 -15.15 -7.63
C ASP A 48 2.73 -14.85 -6.83
N ILE A 49 2.55 -13.57 -6.50
CA ILE A 49 1.38 -13.07 -5.77
C ILE A 49 0.20 -12.78 -6.71
N MET A 50 0.44 -12.79 -8.01
CA MET A 50 -0.62 -12.70 -9.01
C MET A 50 -1.41 -14.00 -9.12
N SER A 51 -0.76 -15.15 -8.97
CA SER A 51 -1.42 -16.45 -8.83
C SER A 51 -1.95 -16.67 -7.43
N ASP A 52 -1.13 -16.41 -6.40
CA ASP A 52 -1.50 -16.61 -4.99
C ASP A 52 -1.37 -15.31 -4.15
N PRO A 53 -2.37 -14.43 -4.21
CA PRO A 53 -2.32 -13.15 -3.51
C PRO A 53 -2.40 -13.29 -1.97
N ASP A 54 -2.75 -14.46 -1.43
CA ASP A 54 -2.81 -14.67 0.02
C ASP A 54 -1.42 -14.64 0.68
N GLN A 55 -0.34 -14.84 -0.09
CA GLN A 55 1.04 -14.67 0.38
C GLN A 55 1.29 -13.31 1.03
N VAL A 56 0.71 -12.22 0.50
CA VAL A 56 0.83 -10.86 1.06
C VAL A 56 0.23 -10.75 2.48
N ALA A 57 -0.68 -11.66 2.85
CA ALA A 57 -1.27 -11.72 4.18
C ALA A 57 -0.60 -12.74 5.11
N SER A 58 -0.10 -13.86 4.58
CA SER A 58 0.50 -14.94 5.38
C SER A 58 1.99 -14.77 5.63
N ASP A 59 2.71 -14.10 4.73
CA ASP A 59 4.13 -13.83 4.89
C ASP A 59 4.34 -12.44 5.53
N PRO A 60 4.94 -12.36 6.74
CA PRO A 60 5.16 -11.10 7.43
C PRO A 60 6.14 -10.16 6.70
N ILE A 61 7.10 -10.70 5.95
CA ILE A 61 8.05 -9.89 5.17
C ILE A 61 7.31 -9.23 4.01
N LEU A 62 6.57 -10.01 3.22
CA LEU A 62 5.78 -9.46 2.11
C LEU A 62 4.69 -8.48 2.58
N ALA A 63 4.09 -8.73 3.75
CA ALA A 63 3.11 -7.83 4.36
C ALA A 63 3.68 -6.43 4.68
N ILE A 64 4.96 -6.36 5.07
CA ILE A 64 5.67 -5.10 5.35
C ILE A 64 6.24 -4.49 4.08
N GLU A 65 6.88 -5.27 3.21
CA GLU A 65 7.52 -4.75 2.00
C GLU A 65 6.51 -4.21 1.00
N SER A 66 5.34 -4.85 0.86
CA SER A 66 4.24 -4.29 0.06
C SER A 66 3.76 -2.94 0.59
N ALA A 67 3.79 -2.74 1.91
CA ALA A 67 3.46 -1.47 2.53
C ALA A 67 4.54 -0.40 2.31
N LEU A 68 5.82 -0.75 2.45
CA LEU A 68 6.94 0.14 2.17
C LEU A 68 6.96 0.56 0.69
N TRP A 69 6.76 -0.39 -0.23
CA TRP A 69 6.62 -0.12 -1.66
C TRP A 69 5.44 0.81 -1.95
N ALA A 70 4.27 0.57 -1.34
CA ALA A 70 3.10 1.42 -1.52
C ALA A 70 3.36 2.85 -1.01
N PHE A 71 4.04 2.99 0.14
CA PHE A 71 4.41 4.30 0.67
C PHE A 71 5.43 5.01 -0.23
N LYS A 72 6.47 4.30 -0.68
CA LYS A 72 7.48 4.83 -1.61
C LYS A 72 6.83 5.33 -2.90
N SER A 73 6.11 4.45 -3.60
CA SER A 73 5.55 4.73 -4.93
C SER A 73 4.45 5.80 -4.94
N LYS A 74 3.70 5.94 -3.83
CA LYS A 74 2.59 6.92 -3.73
C LYS A 74 3.00 8.22 -3.06
N VAL A 75 3.98 8.21 -2.16
CA VAL A 75 4.37 9.36 -1.35
C VAL A 75 5.78 9.81 -1.72
N LEU A 76 6.81 9.03 -1.38
CA LEU A 76 8.21 9.46 -1.49
C LEU A 76 8.61 9.80 -2.93
N ASP A 77 8.13 9.03 -3.92
CA ASP A 77 8.42 9.28 -5.34
C ASP A 77 7.58 10.42 -5.94
N ARG A 78 6.61 10.97 -5.19
CA ARG A 78 5.59 11.91 -5.71
C ARG A 78 5.46 13.20 -4.91
N MET A 79 6.22 13.36 -3.84
CA MET A 79 6.32 14.58 -3.06
C MET A 79 7.57 14.58 -2.19
N ASP A 80 8.12 15.76 -1.94
CA ASP A 80 9.15 15.96 -0.92
C ASP A 80 8.53 15.82 0.48
N VAL A 81 9.14 14.98 1.32
CA VAL A 81 8.68 14.72 2.69
C VAL A 81 9.69 15.29 3.67
N ASN A 82 9.25 16.25 4.47
CA ASN A 82 10.07 16.93 5.46
C ASN A 82 9.25 17.23 6.73
N ASN A 83 9.85 17.93 7.70
CA ASN A 83 9.23 18.24 8.99
C ASN A 83 7.97 19.14 8.92
N LYS A 84 7.68 19.75 7.76
CA LYS A 84 6.46 20.53 7.51
C LYS A 84 5.37 19.71 6.81
N THR A 85 5.66 18.48 6.39
CA THR A 85 4.70 17.63 5.69
C THR A 85 3.56 17.24 6.62
N SER A 86 2.33 17.55 6.21
CA SER A 86 1.14 17.29 7.02
C SER A 86 0.58 15.87 6.80
N VAL A 87 -0.06 15.31 7.83
CA VAL A 87 -0.78 14.04 7.75
C VAL A 87 -1.87 14.07 6.67
N ASP A 88 -2.50 15.23 6.41
CA ASP A 88 -3.52 15.38 5.36
C ASP A 88 -2.91 15.21 3.95
N ALA A 89 -1.73 15.83 3.71
CA ALA A 89 -1.04 15.71 2.44
C ALA A 89 -0.68 14.24 2.12
N VAL A 90 -0.13 13.53 3.11
CA VAL A 90 0.21 12.10 2.98
C VAL A 90 -1.04 11.24 2.82
N THR A 91 -2.10 11.50 3.60
CA THR A 91 -3.37 10.76 3.52
C THR A 91 -4.00 10.87 2.13
N LYS A 92 -3.99 12.07 1.54
CA LYS A 92 -4.50 12.29 0.19
C LYS A 92 -3.70 11.53 -0.87
N LYS A 93 -2.37 11.41 -0.72
CA LYS A 93 -1.53 10.61 -1.64
C LYS A 93 -1.82 9.11 -1.54
N ILE A 94 -2.05 8.59 -0.33
CA ILE A 94 -2.32 7.17 -0.12
C ILE A 94 -3.74 6.75 -0.54
N ASN A 95 -4.77 7.50 -0.11
CA ASN A 95 -6.17 7.12 -0.26
C ASN A 95 -6.97 7.93 -1.29
N GLY A 96 -6.39 8.99 -1.87
CA GLY A 96 -7.10 9.89 -2.79
C GLY A 96 -8.09 10.85 -2.12
N GLY A 97 -8.43 10.65 -0.84
CA GLY A 97 -9.37 11.44 -0.07
C GLY A 97 -9.04 11.51 1.42
N LYS A 98 -9.98 11.99 2.24
CA LYS A 98 -9.79 12.22 3.69
C LYS A 98 -10.35 11.10 4.58
N ASN A 99 -10.72 9.96 3.99
CA ASN A 99 -11.26 8.82 4.73
C ASN A 99 -10.22 8.33 5.76
N GLY A 100 -10.63 8.31 7.02
CA GLY A 100 -9.78 7.94 8.16
C GLY A 100 -8.76 9.01 8.60
N LEU A 101 -8.83 10.25 8.10
CA LEU A 101 -7.84 11.29 8.41
C LEU A 101 -7.75 11.60 9.91
N SER A 102 -8.88 11.61 10.63
CA SER A 102 -8.89 11.88 12.07
C SER A 102 -8.10 10.84 12.86
N ASP A 103 -8.33 9.55 12.57
CA ASP A 103 -7.61 8.43 13.18
C ASP A 103 -6.11 8.48 12.85
N ARG A 104 -5.76 8.77 11.59
CA ARG A 104 -4.35 8.93 11.16
C ARG A 104 -3.65 10.06 11.90
N LYS A 105 -4.31 11.21 12.11
CA LYS A 105 -3.76 12.32 12.90
C LYS A 105 -3.54 11.92 14.35
N SER A 106 -4.51 11.22 14.96
CA SER A 106 -4.42 10.74 16.34
C SER A 106 -3.22 9.80 16.52
N LYS A 107 -3.08 8.80 15.64
CA LYS A 107 -1.97 7.84 15.66
C LYS A 107 -0.62 8.51 15.42
N PHE A 108 -0.53 9.43 14.46
CA PHE A 108 0.70 10.17 14.19
C PHE A 108 1.15 10.99 15.41
N ASN A 109 0.23 11.72 16.05
CA ASN A 109 0.53 12.48 17.26
C ASN A 109 0.97 11.58 18.42
N SER A 110 0.31 10.42 18.58
CA SER A 110 0.72 9.41 19.57
C SER A 110 2.15 8.94 19.31
N VAL A 111 2.49 8.58 18.07
CA VAL A 111 3.86 8.13 17.72
C VAL A 111 4.88 9.24 18.00
N LYS A 112 4.60 10.48 17.59
CA LYS A 112 5.50 11.62 17.81
C LYS A 112 5.82 11.89 19.29
N GLN A 113 4.93 11.49 20.20
CA GLN A 113 5.12 11.66 21.64
C GLN A 113 5.82 10.47 22.32
N ASN A 114 5.77 9.29 21.70
CA ASN A 114 6.17 8.03 22.35
C ASN A 114 7.33 7.32 21.65
N VAL A 115 7.73 7.78 20.46
CA VAL A 115 8.89 7.27 19.74
C VAL A 115 9.95 8.36 19.80
N ASP A 116 11.07 8.01 20.42
CA ASP A 116 12.28 8.83 20.37
C ASP A 116 12.90 8.68 18.98
N CYS A 117 13.08 9.81 18.30
CA CYS A 117 13.64 9.86 16.95
C CYS A 117 15.09 10.37 16.95
N ASP A 118 15.67 10.58 18.14
CA ASP A 118 17.07 10.98 18.34
C ASP A 118 17.98 9.75 18.53
#